data_AF-A0A1F8MMX6-F1
#
_entry.id   AF-A0A1F8MMX6-F1
#
_cell.length_a   1.000
_cell.length_b   1.000
_cell.length_c   1.000
_cell.angle_alpha   90.00
_cell.angle_beta   90.00
_cell.angle_gamma   90.00
#
_symmetry.space_group_name_H-M   'P 1'
#
loop_
_entity.id
_entity.type
_entity.pdbx_description
1 polymer ?
#
loop_
_entity_poly.entity_id
_entity_poly.type
_entity_poly.pdbx_seq_one_letter_code
_entity_poly.pdbx_strand_id
1 'polypeptide(L)'
;MPGSYNFNGTVRTFINYGSDIGAAVYEPANGSLQYTGIVIKAPAGAAVESPSVLMVEDTYYMIYHYSPYPGAMPTEHKVYMATSPDGITWSQHDTNKFICNGSVPGAVYYNGTIFVYYCGVGKQPGEQSDLGVAVSLDKGLNFTEYRITIENKASTGIVDPAPVFVAD
;
A
#
# COMPACT_ATOMS: atom_id res chain seq x y z
N MET A 1 6.73 -3.84 -2.74
CA MET A 1 7.48 -2.61 -3.11
C MET A 1 7.70 -1.76 -1.87
N PRO A 2 8.78 -0.96 -1.76
CA PRO A 2 8.93 0.00 -0.67
C PRO A 2 8.06 1.25 -0.91
N GLY A 3 7.51 1.82 0.15
CA GLY A 3 6.77 3.09 0.11
C GLY A 3 7.62 4.20 0.73
N SER A 4 7.84 5.32 0.04
CA SER A 4 8.60 6.44 0.59
C SER A 4 7.76 7.70 0.62
N TYR A 5 7.93 8.51 1.66
CA TYR A 5 7.28 9.81 1.76
C TYR A 5 8.20 10.82 2.46
N ASN A 6 7.99 12.10 2.17
CA ASN A 6 8.69 13.20 2.85
C ASN A 6 7.89 13.63 4.09
N PHE A 7 8.45 13.35 5.26
CA PHE A 7 7.88 13.69 6.57
C PHE A 7 8.59 14.93 7.10
N ASN A 8 8.02 16.11 6.87
CA ASN A 8 8.53 17.39 7.38
C ASN A 8 10.03 17.62 7.08
N GLY A 9 10.46 17.33 5.85
CA GLY A 9 11.85 17.50 5.41
C GLY A 9 12.73 16.27 5.59
N THR A 10 12.22 15.19 6.16
CA THR A 10 12.91 13.91 6.29
C THR A 10 12.29 12.87 5.37
N VAL A 11 13.06 12.32 4.42
CA VAL A 11 12.59 11.20 3.61
C VAL A 11 12.64 9.93 4.45
N ARG A 12 11.49 9.29 4.64
CA ARG A 12 11.36 7.98 5.28
C ARG A 12 10.83 6.98 4.27
N THR A 13 11.45 5.80 4.28
CA THR A 13 11.09 4.66 3.44
C THR A 13 10.59 3.53 4.33
N PHE A 14 9.47 2.93 3.95
CA PHE A 14 8.90 1.75 4.56
C PHE A 14 9.19 0.54 3.69
N ILE A 15 9.66 -0.53 4.33
CA ILE A 15 10.22 -1.70 3.66
C ILE A 15 9.59 -2.96 4.24
N ASN A 16 9.54 -4.02 3.42
CA ASN A 16 9.31 -5.36 3.95
C ASN A 16 10.52 -5.74 4.81
N TYR A 17 10.28 -6.17 6.04
CA TYR A 17 11.31 -6.65 6.97
C TYR A 17 10.86 -8.01 7.53
N GLY A 18 11.33 -9.08 6.90
CA GLY A 18 10.76 -10.41 7.14
C GLY A 18 9.27 -10.42 6.79
N SER A 19 8.43 -10.80 7.75
CA SER A 19 6.97 -10.76 7.62
C SER A 19 6.33 -9.43 8.04
N ASP A 20 7.13 -8.48 8.53
CA ASP A 20 6.67 -7.21 9.08
C ASP A 20 6.96 -6.04 8.11
N ILE A 21 6.46 -4.84 8.45
CA ILE A 21 6.88 -3.60 7.80
C ILE A 21 7.83 -2.85 8.74
N GLY A 22 9.02 -2.59 8.23
CA GLY A 22 10.03 -1.75 8.88
C GLY A 22 10.08 -0.35 8.28
N ALA A 23 10.74 0.57 8.98
CA ALA A 23 11.03 1.91 8.49
C ALA A 23 12.55 2.16 8.44
N ALA A 24 12.96 2.99 7.50
CA ALA A 24 14.30 3.53 7.37
C ALA A 24 14.25 5.02 7.02
N VAL A 25 15.24 5.78 7.47
CA VAL A 25 15.36 7.22 7.21
C VAL A 25 16.54 7.48 6.29
N TYR A 26 16.34 8.32 5.28
CA TYR A 26 17.42 8.75 4.40
C TYR A 26 18.38 9.69 5.13
N GLU A 27 19.68 9.39 5.05
CA GLU A 27 20.77 10.20 5.56
C GLU A 27 21.47 10.92 4.39
N PRO A 28 21.20 12.23 4.18
CA PRO A 28 21.77 12.97 3.06
C PRO A 28 23.31 13.07 3.11
N ALA A 29 23.91 13.01 4.31
CA ALA A 29 25.35 13.15 4.45
C ALA A 29 26.14 12.02 3.77
N ASN A 30 25.53 10.84 3.61
CA ASN A 30 26.19 9.67 3.03
C ASN A 30 25.33 8.91 2.01
N GLY A 31 24.11 9.39 1.71
CA GLY A 31 23.19 8.77 0.75
C GLY A 31 22.62 7.42 1.20
N SER A 32 22.70 7.09 2.49
CA SER A 32 22.26 5.79 3.02
C SER A 32 20.84 5.84 3.59
N LEU A 33 20.26 4.65 3.78
CA LEU A 33 19.02 4.46 4.54
C LEU A 33 19.37 3.84 5.89
N GLN A 34 19.03 4.54 6.97
CA GLN A 34 19.25 4.10 8.35
C GLN A 34 17.97 3.43 8.87
N TYR A 35 18.04 2.13 9.17
CA TYR A 35 16.90 1.38 9.70
C TYR A 35 16.50 1.88 11.09
N THR A 36 15.20 2.13 11.30
CA THR A 36 14.66 2.71 12.55
C THR A 36 13.75 1.76 13.31
N GLY A 37 13.52 0.54 12.81
CA GLY A 37 12.70 -0.47 13.49
C GLY A 37 11.43 -0.88 12.76
N ILE A 38 10.70 -1.81 13.37
CA ILE A 38 9.38 -2.30 12.91
C ILE A 38 8.31 -1.26 13.24
N VAL A 39 7.45 -0.96 12.26
CA VAL A 39 6.31 -0.04 12.43
C VAL A 39 4.95 -0.73 12.32
N ILE A 40 4.86 -1.82 11.56
CA ILE A 40 3.67 -2.70 11.55
C ILE A 40 4.14 -4.14 11.70
N LYS A 41 3.67 -4.78 12.77
CA LYS A 41 3.96 -6.18 13.09
C LYS A 41 2.90 -7.07 12.46
N ALA A 42 3.30 -8.11 11.74
CA ALA A 42 2.38 -9.12 11.24
C ALA A 42 1.90 -10.06 12.37
N PRO A 43 0.66 -10.56 12.26
CA PRO A 43 0.22 -11.71 13.06
C PRO A 43 1.11 -12.94 12.83
N ALA A 44 1.21 -13.81 13.83
CA ALA A 44 2.00 -15.03 13.72
C ALA A 44 1.51 -15.91 12.56
N GLY A 45 2.45 -16.36 11.72
CA GLY A 45 2.15 -17.19 10.55
C GLY A 45 1.63 -16.42 9.33
N ALA A 46 1.52 -15.10 9.40
CA ALA A 46 1.11 -14.24 8.29
C ALA A 46 2.23 -13.25 7.89
N ALA A 47 1.98 -12.41 6.89
CA ALA A 47 2.85 -11.30 6.54
C ALA A 47 2.06 -10.01 6.25
N VAL A 48 2.67 -8.86 6.53
CA VAL A 48 2.25 -7.54 6.04
C VAL A 48 3.35 -6.95 5.18
N GLU A 49 3.01 -6.50 3.99
CA GLU A 49 4.01 -6.21 2.95
C GLU A 49 3.54 -5.16 1.96
N SER A 50 4.46 -4.70 1.13
CA SER A 50 4.24 -3.72 0.06
C SER A 50 3.57 -2.43 0.57
N PRO A 51 4.19 -1.75 1.55
CA PRO A 51 3.66 -0.48 2.02
C PRO A 51 3.67 0.57 0.90
N SER A 52 2.57 1.31 0.79
CA SER A 52 2.41 2.53 0.00
C SER A 52 1.96 3.62 0.96
N VAL A 53 2.65 4.76 0.96
CA VAL A 53 2.40 5.83 1.94
C VAL A 53 2.05 7.14 1.24
N LEU A 54 1.05 7.82 1.76
CA LEU A 54 0.60 9.14 1.31
C LEU A 54 0.17 10.00 2.51
N MET A 55 0.06 11.30 2.29
CA MET A 55 -0.53 12.23 3.25
C MET A 55 -1.90 12.67 2.76
N VAL A 56 -2.90 12.60 3.64
CA VAL A 56 -4.25 13.12 3.43
C VAL A 56 -4.44 14.22 4.46
N GLU A 57 -4.45 15.47 4.00
CA GLU A 57 -4.45 16.65 4.88
C GLU A 57 -3.28 16.56 5.89
N ASP A 58 -3.56 16.41 7.17
CA ASP A 58 -2.54 16.38 8.25
C ASP A 58 -2.32 14.96 8.80
N THR A 59 -2.77 13.91 8.10
CA THR A 59 -2.63 12.52 8.54
C THR A 59 -1.94 11.68 7.47
N TYR A 60 -0.95 10.90 7.87
CA TYR A 60 -0.28 9.92 7.03
C TYR A 60 -1.07 8.62 7.00
N TYR A 61 -1.14 8.02 5.82
CA TYR A 61 -1.82 6.77 5.55
C TYR A 61 -0.81 5.78 4.99
N MET A 62 -0.76 4.58 5.54
CA MET A 62 0.00 3.47 4.99
C MET A 62 -0.99 2.42 4.52
N ILE A 63 -0.98 2.18 3.22
CA ILE A 63 -1.71 1.11 2.57
C ILE A 63 -0.76 -0.05 2.35
N TYR A 64 -1.16 -1.26 2.68
CA TYR A 64 -0.31 -2.45 2.55
C TYR A 64 -1.18 -3.68 2.32
N HIS A 65 -0.59 -4.77 1.84
CA HIS A 65 -1.30 -6.05 1.80
C HIS A 65 -0.96 -6.91 3.00
N TYR A 66 -1.92 -7.74 3.37
CA TYR A 66 -1.80 -8.83 4.32
C TYR A 66 -1.84 -10.14 3.55
N SER A 67 -0.85 -10.99 3.78
CA SER A 67 -0.77 -12.36 3.27
C SER A 67 -1.11 -13.31 4.43
N PRO A 68 -2.19 -14.10 4.35
CA PRO A 68 -2.69 -14.88 5.48
C PRO A 68 -1.77 -16.03 5.91
N TYR A 69 -0.94 -16.52 5.01
CA TYR A 69 0.00 -17.61 5.25
C TYR A 69 1.14 -17.59 4.21
N PRO A 70 2.29 -18.23 4.47
CA PRO A 70 3.41 -18.23 3.54
C PRO A 70 3.02 -18.88 2.20
N GLY A 71 3.27 -18.17 1.10
CA GLY A 71 2.97 -18.66 -0.25
C GLY A 71 1.52 -18.47 -0.70
N ALA A 72 0.70 -17.72 0.05
CA ALA A 72 -0.63 -17.33 -0.41
C ALA A 72 -0.53 -16.58 -1.75
N MET A 73 -1.48 -16.84 -2.64
CA MET A 73 -1.52 -16.18 -3.94
C MET A 73 -2.02 -14.73 -3.80
N PRO A 74 -1.69 -13.82 -4.74
CA PRO A 74 -2.20 -12.44 -4.74
C PRO A 74 -3.72 -12.31 -4.58
N THR A 75 -4.48 -13.30 -5.05
CA THR A 75 -5.95 -13.37 -4.96
C THR A 75 -6.47 -13.68 -3.55
N GLU A 76 -5.60 -14.15 -2.67
CA GLU A 76 -5.90 -14.50 -1.28
C GLU A 76 -5.42 -13.42 -0.31
N HIS A 77 -4.68 -12.44 -0.82
CA HIS A 77 -4.23 -11.28 -0.06
C HIS A 77 -5.38 -10.31 0.19
N LYS A 78 -5.20 -9.48 1.21
CA LYS A 78 -6.14 -8.42 1.59
C LYS A 78 -5.40 -7.10 1.70
N VAL A 79 -6.00 -6.04 1.20
CA VAL A 79 -5.45 -4.68 1.32
C VAL A 79 -6.01 -4.01 2.57
N TYR A 80 -5.12 -3.37 3.30
CA TYR A 80 -5.36 -2.78 4.60
C TYR A 80 -4.76 -1.38 4.70
N MET A 81 -5.24 -0.62 5.68
CA MET A 81 -4.81 0.75 5.96
C MET A 81 -4.49 0.96 7.44
N ALA A 82 -3.38 1.66 7.70
CA ALA A 82 -2.99 2.20 9.00
C ALA A 82 -2.80 3.72 8.88
N THR A 83 -2.95 4.45 9.99
CA THR A 83 -2.79 5.91 10.02
C THR A 83 -1.69 6.34 10.99
N SER A 84 -1.12 7.52 10.77
CA SER A 84 -0.13 8.12 11.65
C SER A 84 -0.23 9.64 11.60
N PRO A 85 -0.24 10.34 12.74
CA PRO A 85 -0.20 11.81 12.76
C PRO A 85 1.22 12.37 12.56
N ASP A 86 2.26 11.56 12.81
CA ASP A 86 3.66 12.01 12.87
C ASP A 86 4.59 11.26 11.88
N GLY A 87 4.09 10.21 11.23
CA GLY A 87 4.86 9.34 10.33
C GLY A 87 5.80 8.36 11.04
N ILE A 88 5.76 8.33 12.37
CA ILE A 88 6.65 7.53 13.23
C ILE A 88 5.82 6.48 13.96
N THR A 89 4.75 6.92 14.61
CA THR A 89 3.84 6.07 15.38
C THR A 89 2.63 5.74 14.52
N TRP A 90 2.44 4.45 14.25
CA TRP A 90 1.38 3.98 13.36
C TRP A 90 0.26 3.31 14.17
N SER A 91 -0.93 3.89 14.08
CA SER A 91 -2.15 3.32 14.62
C SER A 91 -2.69 2.28 13.64
N GLN A 92 -2.38 1.03 13.94
CA GLN A 92 -3.22 -0.09 13.53
C GLN A 92 -4.50 0.07 14.37
N HIS A 93 -5.58 0.64 13.84
CA HIS A 93 -6.85 0.58 14.58
C HIS A 93 -7.22 -0.89 14.87
N ASP A 94 -8.12 -1.16 15.82
CA ASP A 94 -8.37 -2.48 16.47
C ASP A 94 -8.49 -3.73 15.58
N THR A 95 -8.69 -3.58 14.28
CA THR A 95 -7.95 -4.38 13.28
C THR A 95 -7.77 -3.48 12.07
N ASN A 96 -6.59 -3.51 11.45
CA ASN A 96 -6.28 -2.89 10.17
C ASN A 96 -7.55 -2.67 9.33
N LYS A 97 -7.79 -1.45 8.83
CA LYS A 97 -9.03 -1.20 8.10
C LYS A 97 -8.98 -1.95 6.78
N PHE A 98 -9.76 -3.01 6.69
CA PHE A 98 -9.91 -3.77 5.45
C PHE A 98 -10.45 -2.85 4.35
N ILE A 99 -9.74 -2.77 3.25
CA ILE A 99 -10.15 -2.00 2.06
C ILE A 99 -10.81 -2.94 1.05
N CYS A 100 -10.08 -3.98 0.64
CA CYS A 100 -10.50 -4.90 -0.41
C CYS A 100 -9.67 -6.19 -0.39
N ASN A 101 -10.05 -7.18 -1.20
CA ASN A 101 -9.16 -8.31 -1.53
C ASN A 101 -8.21 -7.88 -2.65
N GLY A 102 -6.95 -8.25 -2.54
CA GLY A 102 -5.91 -7.86 -3.50
C GLY A 102 -4.53 -7.75 -2.88
N SER A 103 -3.54 -7.51 -3.73
CA SER A 103 -2.13 -7.51 -3.40
C SER A 103 -1.42 -6.29 -3.96
N VAL A 104 -0.22 -6.03 -3.42
CA VAL A 104 0.72 -4.98 -3.89
C VAL A 104 0.02 -3.64 -4.12
N PRO A 105 -0.58 -3.03 -3.07
CA PRO A 105 -1.31 -1.79 -3.24
C PRO A 105 -0.35 -0.64 -3.56
N GLY A 106 -0.80 0.25 -4.44
CA GLY A 106 -0.21 1.55 -4.69
C GLY A 106 -1.29 2.60 -4.54
N ALA A 107 -1.01 3.67 -3.78
CA ALA A 107 -2.03 4.65 -3.44
C ALA A 107 -1.59 6.09 -3.70
N VAL A 108 -2.55 6.92 -4.14
CA VAL A 108 -2.36 8.34 -4.41
C VAL A 108 -3.55 9.13 -3.87
N TYR A 109 -3.28 10.33 -3.36
CA TYR A 109 -4.30 11.30 -2.95
C TYR A 109 -4.35 12.45 -3.95
N TYR A 110 -5.53 12.70 -4.51
CA TYR A 110 -5.72 13.75 -5.49
C TYR A 110 -7.12 14.34 -5.38
N ASN A 111 -7.20 15.68 -5.33
CA ASN A 111 -8.46 16.44 -5.33
C ASN A 111 -9.50 15.90 -4.32
N GLY A 112 -9.09 15.72 -3.06
CA GLY A 112 -9.98 15.21 -2.01
C GLY A 112 -10.23 13.70 -2.05
N THR A 113 -9.70 12.98 -3.04
CA THR A 113 -9.98 11.56 -3.29
C THR A 113 -8.75 10.70 -3.06
N ILE A 114 -8.92 9.60 -2.33
CA ILE A 114 -7.90 8.54 -2.21
C ILE A 114 -8.18 7.49 -3.28
N PHE A 115 -7.19 7.18 -4.09
CA PHE A 115 -7.21 6.06 -5.02
C PHE A 115 -6.22 5.01 -4.54
N VAL A 116 -6.68 3.79 -4.30
CA VAL A 116 -5.85 2.63 -3.98
C VAL A 116 -5.94 1.65 -5.13
N TYR A 117 -4.89 1.59 -5.94
CA TYR A 117 -4.76 0.60 -7.00
C TYR A 117 -4.16 -0.68 -6.42
N TYR A 118 -4.63 -1.83 -6.87
CA TYR A 118 -4.16 -3.13 -6.38
C TYR A 118 -4.26 -4.20 -7.46
N CYS A 119 -3.48 -5.25 -7.28
CA CYS A 119 -3.43 -6.40 -8.18
C CYS A 119 -4.12 -7.62 -7.54
N GLY A 120 -4.26 -8.74 -8.26
CA GLY A 120 -4.87 -9.97 -7.71
C GLY A 120 -6.41 -9.98 -7.65
N VAL A 121 -7.08 -9.31 -8.60
CA VAL A 121 -8.55 -9.14 -8.61
C VAL A 121 -9.31 -10.31 -9.28
N GLY A 122 -8.70 -10.97 -10.27
CA GLY A 122 -9.27 -12.15 -10.94
C GLY A 122 -8.94 -13.45 -10.19
N LYS A 123 -9.91 -14.36 -10.03
CA LYS A 123 -9.76 -15.60 -9.24
C LYS A 123 -9.21 -16.77 -10.05
N GLN A 124 -9.27 -16.70 -11.38
CA GLN A 124 -8.77 -17.75 -12.26
C GLN A 124 -7.69 -17.21 -13.23
N PRO A 125 -6.67 -18.03 -13.56
CA PRO A 125 -5.76 -17.72 -14.66
C PRO A 125 -6.55 -17.43 -15.94
N GLY A 126 -6.41 -16.22 -16.49
CA GLY A 126 -7.09 -15.79 -17.72
C GLY A 126 -8.37 -14.96 -17.53
N GLU A 127 -8.85 -14.74 -16.30
CA GLU A 127 -9.93 -13.77 -16.05
C GLU A 127 -9.43 -12.33 -16.27
N GLN A 128 -10.19 -11.57 -17.07
CA GLN A 128 -9.88 -10.17 -17.37
C GLN A 128 -10.12 -9.30 -16.14
N SER A 129 -9.06 -8.93 -15.43
CA SER A 129 -8.99 -7.90 -14.37
C SER A 129 -7.51 -7.60 -14.10
N ASP A 130 -6.91 -6.72 -14.90
CA ASP A 130 -5.48 -6.37 -14.79
C ASP A 130 -5.16 -5.75 -13.42
N LEU A 131 -6.06 -4.89 -12.95
CA LEU A 131 -5.99 -4.15 -11.70
C LEU A 131 -7.39 -3.98 -11.10
N GLY A 132 -7.44 -3.65 -9.82
CA GLY A 132 -8.58 -3.03 -9.16
C GLY A 132 -8.22 -1.64 -8.67
N VAL A 133 -9.25 -0.83 -8.41
CA VAL A 133 -9.11 0.42 -7.67
C VAL A 133 -10.19 0.54 -6.62
N ALA A 134 -9.78 0.88 -5.40
CA ALA A 134 -10.66 1.25 -4.31
C ALA A 134 -10.59 2.77 -4.15
N VAL A 135 -11.74 3.43 -4.19
CA VAL A 135 -11.86 4.89 -4.19
C VAL A 135 -12.54 5.34 -2.92
N SER A 136 -11.94 6.30 -2.21
CA SER A 136 -12.54 6.95 -1.04
C SER A 136 -12.67 8.46 -1.26
N LEU A 137 -13.90 8.95 -1.06
CA LEU A 137 -14.25 10.38 -1.09
C LEU A 137 -14.36 10.99 0.32
N ASP A 138 -14.17 10.18 1.36
CA ASP A 138 -14.41 10.50 2.77
C ASP A 138 -13.17 10.20 3.63
N LYS A 139 -11.99 10.50 3.08
CA LYS A 139 -10.69 10.43 3.79
C LYS A 139 -10.39 9.03 4.35
N GLY A 140 -10.75 8.01 3.59
CA GLY A 140 -10.54 6.61 3.94
C GLY A 140 -11.56 6.06 4.93
N LEU A 141 -12.69 6.74 5.17
CA LEU A 141 -13.78 6.22 6.00
C LEU A 141 -14.56 5.11 5.29
N ASN A 142 -14.74 5.19 3.98
CA ASN A 142 -15.34 4.15 3.15
C ASN A 142 -14.61 4.08 1.81
N PHE A 143 -14.64 2.89 1.20
CA PHE A 143 -14.06 2.64 -0.12
C PHE A 143 -15.09 2.00 -1.03
N THR A 144 -15.15 2.45 -2.28
CA THR A 144 -15.90 1.80 -3.36
C THR A 144 -14.93 1.16 -4.34
N GLU A 145 -15.10 -0.13 -4.61
CA GLU A 145 -14.21 -0.91 -5.47
C GLU A 145 -14.66 -0.93 -6.94
N TYR A 146 -13.70 -0.86 -7.85
CA TYR A 146 -13.87 -0.97 -9.29
C TYR A 146 -12.81 -1.89 -9.88
N ARG A 147 -13.16 -2.59 -10.98
CA ARG A 147 -12.21 -3.36 -11.77
C ARG A 147 -11.67 -2.51 -12.90
N ILE A 148 -10.37 -2.62 -13.17
CA ILE A 148 -9.69 -1.90 -14.24
C ILE A 148 -9.19 -2.92 -15.27
N THR A 149 -9.49 -2.61 -16.53
CA THR A 149 -8.87 -3.27 -17.69
C THR A 149 -7.88 -2.31 -18.31
N ILE A 150 -6.67 -2.77 -18.58
CA ILE A 150 -5.67 -1.98 -19.31
C ILE A 150 -5.81 -2.34 -20.79
N GLU A 151 -6.31 -1.41 -21.59
CA GLU A 151 -6.50 -1.61 -23.03
C GLU A 151 -5.15 -1.72 -23.76
N ASN A 152 -5.15 -2.43 -24.90
CA ASN A 152 -3.99 -2.58 -25.80
C ASN A 152 -2.74 -3.22 -25.17
N LYS A 153 -2.91 -4.02 -24.11
CA LYS A 153 -1.82 -4.75 -23.48
C LYS A 153 -1.36 -5.93 -24.35
N ALA A 154 -0.04 -6.07 -24.53
CA ALA A 154 0.57 -7.11 -25.36
C ALA A 154 0.57 -8.52 -24.72
N SER A 155 0.27 -8.64 -23.43
CA SER A 155 0.26 -9.92 -22.71
C SER A 155 -0.74 -9.94 -21.55
N THR A 156 -1.14 -11.13 -21.13
CA THR A 156 -1.89 -11.34 -19.89
C THR A 156 -0.94 -11.30 -18.69
N GLY A 157 -1.35 -10.72 -17.56
CA GLY A 157 -0.58 -10.78 -16.33
C GLY A 157 -1.01 -9.76 -15.28
N ILE A 158 -0.74 -10.08 -14.01
CA ILE A 158 -0.95 -9.19 -12.87
C ILE A 158 0.02 -8.00 -13.00
N VAL A 159 -0.46 -6.77 -12.86
CA VAL A 159 0.39 -5.57 -12.89
C VAL A 159 0.55 -5.06 -11.46
N ASP A 160 1.78 -4.83 -11.02
CA ASP A 160 2.02 -4.16 -9.74
C ASP A 160 1.88 -2.64 -9.94
N PRO A 161 0.87 -1.99 -9.35
CA PRO A 161 0.66 -0.57 -9.54
C PRO A 161 1.63 0.26 -8.70
N ALA A 162 2.18 1.32 -9.30
CA ALA A 162 2.93 2.37 -8.63
C ALA A 162 2.38 3.74 -9.07
N PRO A 163 1.15 4.11 -8.64
CA PRO A 163 0.53 5.34 -9.10
C PRO A 163 1.32 6.54 -8.59
N VAL A 164 1.52 7.50 -9.47
CA VAL A 164 2.09 8.80 -9.14
C VAL A 164 1.10 9.88 -9.56
N PHE A 165 0.96 10.91 -8.74
CA PHE A 165 0.34 12.13 -9.20
C PHE A 165 1.35 12.91 -10.03
N VAL A 166 0.95 13.33 -11.23
CA VAL A 166 1.71 14.22 -12.10
C VAL A 166 0.89 15.51 -12.21
N ALA A 167 1.45 16.63 -11.76
CA ALA A 167 0.87 17.93 -12.03
C ALA A 167 1.16 18.30 -13.50
N ASP A 168 0.14 18.78 -14.20
CA ASP A 168 0.30 19.38 -15.53
C ASP A 168 1.12 20.68 -15.49
#